data_AF-A0AAV2M8R4-F1
#
_entry.id   AF-A0AAV2M8R4-F1
#
_cell.length_a   1.000
_cell.length_b   1.000
_cell.length_c   1.000
_cell.angle_alpha   90.00
_cell.angle_beta   90.00
_cell.angle_gamma   90.00
#
_symmetry.space_group_name_H-M   'P 1'
#
loop_
_entity.id
_entity.type
_entity.pdbx_description
1 polymer ?
#
loop_
_entity_poly.entity_id
_entity_poly.type
_entity_poly.pdbx_seq_one_letter_code
_entity_poly.pdbx_strand_id
1 'polypeptide(L)'
;MPTNHCTSSHDSVKLIKFADDTTLIGLISNNDESAYRREVDRLVSWCSGNNLELNAQKTVEMIVDFRKSTVPPPPPSVMDSPITSVESFRFLGTTITQDLKWEPTISSLIKKAQQRMYFLRQLRKAKLPAQMLVQFYTAIIESILTSSVTVWFAGATVRDKQRLQRIVRSAEEVIGRSLPSLQDLQEVAVHQD
;
A
#
# COMPACT_ATOMS: atom_id res chain seq x y z
N MET A 1 -3.13 16.05 22.29
CA MET A 1 -4.55 15.66 22.18
C MET A 1 -4.65 14.50 21.21
N PRO A 2 -5.34 13.38 21.52
CA PRO A 2 -5.51 12.29 20.57
C PRO A 2 -6.38 12.77 19.40
N THR A 3 -5.95 12.55 18.17
CA THR A 3 -6.68 12.94 16.96
C THR A 3 -7.95 12.09 16.71
N ASN A 4 -8.35 11.24 17.66
CA ASN A 4 -9.44 10.25 17.54
C ASN A 4 -10.84 10.88 17.48
N HIS A 5 -10.98 12.16 17.82
CA HIS A 5 -12.25 12.88 17.74
C HIS A 5 -12.52 13.50 16.35
N CYS A 6 -11.56 13.45 15.44
CA CYS A 6 -11.77 13.85 14.06
C CYS A 6 -12.40 12.67 13.32
N THR A 7 -13.64 12.82 12.85
CA THR A 7 -14.38 11.85 12.04
C THR A 7 -14.99 12.56 10.84
N SER A 8 -15.09 11.86 9.71
CA SER A 8 -15.88 12.35 8.57
C SER A 8 -17.33 12.54 8.99
N SER A 9 -17.98 13.61 8.50
CA SER A 9 -19.41 13.85 8.70
C SER A 9 -20.28 13.48 7.51
N HIS A 10 -19.69 13.00 6.42
CA HIS A 10 -20.40 12.63 5.20
C HIS A 10 -20.17 11.16 4.82
N ASP A 11 -21.24 10.43 4.49
CA ASP A 11 -21.18 8.98 4.23
C ASP A 11 -20.28 8.61 3.04
N SER A 12 -20.20 9.49 2.04
CA SER A 12 -19.35 9.33 0.86
C SER A 12 -17.88 9.69 1.06
N VAL A 13 -17.51 10.14 2.27
CA VAL A 13 -16.13 10.49 2.62
C VAL A 13 -15.68 9.65 3.80
N LYS A 14 -14.54 8.99 3.66
CA LYS A 14 -13.90 8.20 4.72
C LYS A 14 -12.65 8.92 5.19
N LEU A 15 -12.52 9.04 6.50
CA LEU A 15 -11.32 9.54 7.16
C LEU A 15 -10.59 8.35 7.78
N ILE A 16 -9.39 8.07 7.29
CA ILE A 16 -8.52 7.00 7.78
C ILE A 16 -7.31 7.64 8.45
N LYS A 17 -6.92 7.12 9.61
CA LYS A 17 -5.84 7.69 10.42
C LYS A 17 -4.88 6.60 10.87
N PHE A 18 -3.59 6.84 10.70
CA PHE A 18 -2.53 5.97 11.19
C PHE A 18 -1.39 6.82 11.74
N ALA A 19 -1.18 6.78 13.06
CA ALA A 19 -0.27 7.70 13.75
C ALA A 19 -0.54 9.18 13.38
N ASP A 20 0.41 9.86 12.77
CA ASP A 20 0.31 11.24 12.26
C ASP A 20 -0.26 11.31 10.83
N ASP A 21 -0.25 10.21 10.08
CA ASP A 21 -0.81 10.16 8.73
C ASP A 21 -2.35 10.18 8.81
N THR A 22 -2.95 11.12 8.08
CA THR A 22 -4.40 11.25 7.91
C THR A 22 -4.73 11.22 6.43
N THR A 23 -5.69 10.37 6.04
CA THR A 23 -6.13 10.19 4.66
C THR A 23 -7.62 10.42 4.57
N LEU A 24 -8.03 11.34 3.70
CA LEU A 24 -9.42 11.55 3.30
C LEU A 24 -9.66 10.87 1.96
N ILE A 25 -10.70 10.05 1.88
CA ILE A 25 -11.11 9.34 0.67
C ILE A 25 -12.56 9.74 0.38
N GLY A 26 -12.79 10.48 -0.70
CA GLY A 26 -14.13 10.90 -1.12
C GLY A 26 -14.54 10.28 -2.45
N LEU A 27 -15.78 9.82 -2.55
CA LEU A 27 -16.38 9.44 -3.83
C LEU A 27 -16.90 10.70 -4.55
N ILE A 28 -16.31 11.01 -5.70
CA ILE A 28 -16.79 12.05 -6.62
C ILE A 28 -17.82 11.42 -7.56
N SER A 29 -19.05 11.94 -7.57
CA SER A 29 -20.15 11.44 -8.40
C SER A 29 -20.75 12.58 -9.21
N ASN A 30 -21.12 12.34 -10.47
CA ASN A 30 -21.69 13.38 -11.35
C ASN A 30 -20.82 14.66 -11.46
N ASN A 31 -19.50 14.50 -11.36
CA ASN A 31 -18.55 15.62 -11.32
C ASN A 31 -18.74 16.58 -10.13
N ASP A 32 -19.42 16.12 -9.07
CA ASP A 32 -19.59 16.83 -7.81
C ASP A 32 -18.59 16.31 -6.78
N GLU A 33 -17.62 17.15 -6.44
CA GLU A 33 -16.61 16.92 -5.39
C GLU A 33 -16.93 17.66 -4.08
N SER A 34 -18.09 18.32 -3.98
CA SER A 34 -18.41 19.24 -2.88
C SER A 34 -18.36 18.57 -1.52
N ALA A 35 -18.79 17.30 -1.42
CA ALA A 35 -18.72 16.56 -0.17
C ALA A 35 -17.26 16.35 0.29
N TYR A 36 -16.38 15.98 -0.62
CA TYR A 36 -14.95 15.81 -0.35
C TYR A 36 -14.30 17.14 0.04
N ARG A 37 -14.53 18.21 -0.73
CA ARG A 37 -13.98 19.56 -0.44
C ARG A 37 -14.43 20.08 0.93
N ARG A 38 -15.72 19.92 1.28
CA ARG A 38 -16.23 20.30 2.62
C ARG A 38 -15.53 19.55 3.75
N GLU A 39 -15.25 18.26 3.59
CA GLU A 39 -14.55 17.47 4.61
C GLU A 39 -13.07 17.85 4.71
N VAL A 40 -12.44 18.23 3.59
CA VAL A 40 -11.09 18.80 3.59
C VAL A 40 -11.05 20.10 4.38
N ASP A 41 -11.97 21.04 4.13
CA ASP A 41 -12.06 22.31 4.88
C ASP A 41 -12.33 22.10 6.37
N ARG A 42 -13.18 21.10 6.69
CA ARG A 42 -13.46 20.69 8.06
C ARG A 42 -12.21 20.13 8.75
N LEU A 43 -11.43 19.29 8.06
CA LEU A 43 -10.18 18.74 8.59
C LEU A 43 -9.17 19.84 8.86
N VAL A 44 -9.00 20.78 7.91
CA VAL A 44 -8.14 21.97 8.07
C VAL A 44 -8.55 22.77 9.30
N SER A 45 -9.84 23.13 9.40
CA SER A 45 -10.38 23.91 10.51
C SER A 45 -10.19 23.19 11.86
N TRP A 46 -10.40 21.88 11.87
CA TRP A 46 -10.19 21.05 13.06
C TRP A 46 -8.73 21.01 13.48
N CYS A 47 -7.79 20.85 12.54
CA CYS A 47 -6.36 20.89 12.82
C CYS A 47 -5.95 22.24 13.44
N SER A 48 -6.33 23.35 12.81
CA SER A 48 -6.05 24.69 13.33
C SER A 48 -6.64 24.91 14.73
N GLY A 49 -7.89 24.50 14.96
CA GLY A 49 -8.55 24.60 16.26
C GLY A 49 -7.96 23.71 17.35
N ASN A 50 -7.18 22.68 16.98
CA ASN A 50 -6.51 21.76 17.91
C ASN A 50 -4.99 21.99 17.98
N ASN A 51 -4.49 23.14 17.50
CA ASN A 51 -3.07 23.48 17.46
C ASN A 51 -2.22 22.45 16.69
N LEU A 52 -2.78 21.90 15.62
CA LEU A 52 -2.09 21.01 14.68
C LEU A 52 -1.84 21.76 13.38
N GLU A 53 -0.61 21.67 12.89
CA GLU A 53 -0.20 22.26 11.61
C GLU A 53 -0.17 21.18 10.53
N LEU A 54 -0.93 21.37 9.46
CA LEU A 54 -0.91 20.49 8.30
C LEU A 54 0.34 20.77 7.46
N ASN A 55 1.10 19.72 7.16
CA ASN A 55 2.27 19.85 6.29
C ASN A 55 1.84 19.85 4.82
N ALA A 56 1.58 21.04 4.26
CA ALA A 56 1.16 21.19 2.86
C ALA A 56 2.16 20.60 1.86
N GLN A 57 3.47 20.61 2.15
CA GLN A 57 4.50 20.05 1.28
C GLN A 57 4.46 18.52 1.20
N LYS A 58 4.02 17.85 2.26
CA LYS A 58 3.85 16.39 2.31
C LYS A 58 2.45 15.94 1.93
N THR A 59 1.48 16.86 1.93
CA THR A 59 0.10 16.56 1.57
C THR A 59 0.00 16.50 0.04
N VAL A 60 -0.48 15.37 -0.46
CA VAL A 60 -0.68 15.12 -1.89
C VAL A 60 -2.12 14.71 -2.14
N GLU A 61 -2.61 14.96 -3.34
CA GLU A 61 -3.90 14.44 -3.79
C GLU A 61 -3.67 13.45 -4.92
N MET A 62 -4.41 12.34 -4.90
CA MET A 62 -4.43 11.38 -6.00
C MET A 62 -5.88 11.16 -6.40
N ILE A 63 -6.15 11.29 -7.70
CA ILE A 63 -7.48 11.09 -8.28
C ILE A 63 -7.45 9.79 -9.08
N VAL A 64 -8.38 8.89 -8.75
CA VAL A 64 -8.54 7.60 -9.42
C VAL A 64 -9.79 7.70 -10.30
N ASP A 65 -9.60 7.79 -11.62
CA ASP A 65 -10.69 7.91 -12.58
C ASP A 65 -10.47 6.98 -13.78
N PHE A 66 -11.42 6.06 -14.00
CA PHE A 66 -11.37 5.07 -15.09
C PHE A 66 -12.29 5.44 -16.27
N ARG A 67 -12.91 6.62 -16.27
CA ARG A 67 -13.75 7.08 -17.38
C ARG A 67 -12.88 7.32 -18.63
N LYS A 68 -13.39 6.94 -19.81
CA LYS A 68 -12.69 7.13 -21.10
C LYS A 68 -12.63 8.59 -21.57
N SER A 69 -13.54 9.42 -21.08
CA SER A 69 -13.61 10.85 -21.37
C SER A 69 -13.77 11.56 -20.03
N THR A 70 -12.75 12.33 -19.68
CA THR A 70 -12.67 13.04 -18.40
C THR A 70 -12.44 14.51 -18.68
N VAL A 71 -13.25 15.36 -18.05
CA VAL A 71 -12.82 16.73 -17.78
C VAL A 71 -11.82 16.63 -16.62
N PRO A 72 -10.58 17.12 -16.74
CA PRO A 72 -9.67 17.16 -15.62
C PRO A 72 -10.34 17.93 -14.47
N PRO A 73 -10.41 17.34 -13.26
CA PRO A 73 -10.90 18.07 -12.11
C PRO A 73 -10.03 19.30 -11.86
N PRO A 74 -10.60 20.37 -11.27
CA PRO A 74 -9.82 21.54 -10.93
C PRO A 74 -8.65 21.16 -10.01
N PRO A 75 -7.51 21.87 -10.12
CA PRO A 75 -6.34 21.56 -9.31
C PRO A 75 -6.69 21.65 -7.83
N PRO A 76 -6.27 20.68 -7.01
CA PRO A 76 -6.57 20.70 -5.60
C PRO A 76 -5.90 21.86 -4.89
N SER A 77 -6.67 22.59 -4.11
CA SER A 77 -6.18 23.56 -3.15
C SER A 77 -6.61 23.14 -1.76
N VAL A 78 -5.70 23.32 -0.81
CA VAL A 78 -5.95 23.21 0.64
C VAL A 78 -5.26 24.38 1.31
N MET A 79 -5.99 25.13 2.15
CA MET A 79 -5.48 26.32 2.83
C MET A 79 -4.89 27.37 1.86
N ASP A 80 -5.54 27.63 0.73
CA ASP A 80 -5.08 28.55 -0.32
C ASP A 80 -3.69 28.23 -0.91
N SER A 81 -3.14 27.05 -0.60
CA SER A 81 -1.91 26.53 -1.16
C SER A 81 -2.24 25.42 -2.17
N PRO A 82 -1.63 25.43 -3.37
CA PRO A 82 -1.82 24.34 -4.32
C PRO A 82 -1.24 23.05 -3.72
N ILE A 83 -2.07 22.00 -3.65
CA ILE A 83 -1.60 20.66 -3.33
C ILE A 83 -1.01 20.04 -4.60
N THR A 84 0.04 19.23 -4.41
CA THR A 84 0.59 18.46 -5.52
C THR A 84 -0.32 17.27 -5.84
N SER A 85 -0.89 17.27 -7.04
CA SER A 85 -1.51 16.06 -7.60
C SER A 85 -0.44 15.05 -7.99
N VAL A 86 -0.63 13.79 -7.60
CA VAL A 86 0.33 12.72 -7.86
C VAL A 86 -0.32 11.53 -8.55
N GLU A 87 0.45 10.86 -9.42
CA GLU A 87 0.00 9.63 -10.09
C GLU A 87 0.26 8.38 -9.24
N SER A 88 1.13 8.49 -8.24
CA SER A 88 1.39 7.42 -7.29
C SER A 88 1.92 7.99 -5.98
N PHE A 89 1.63 7.29 -4.88
CA PHE A 89 2.19 7.61 -3.58
C PHE A 89 2.39 6.35 -2.75
N ARG A 90 3.25 6.43 -1.74
CA ARG A 90 3.54 5.31 -0.85
C ARG A 90 2.75 5.47 0.45
N PHE A 91 1.81 4.57 0.67
CA PHE A 91 0.97 4.50 1.86
C PHE A 91 1.32 3.25 2.67
N LEU A 92 1.77 3.43 3.93
CA LEU A 92 2.10 2.35 4.87
C LEU A 92 2.99 1.24 4.27
N GLY A 93 3.89 1.60 3.36
CA GLY A 93 4.79 0.66 2.72
C GLY A 93 4.36 0.14 1.34
N THR A 94 3.09 0.32 0.96
CA THR A 94 2.50 -0.04 -0.33
C THR A 94 2.47 1.16 -1.26
N THR A 95 2.88 1.01 -2.52
CA THR A 95 2.71 2.05 -3.53
C THR A 95 1.36 1.90 -4.20
N ILE A 96 0.51 2.92 -4.04
CA ILE A 96 -0.79 3.01 -4.73
C ILE A 96 -0.60 3.92 -5.93
N THR A 97 -1.12 3.51 -7.08
CA THR A 97 -1.09 4.30 -8.32
C THR A 97 -2.50 4.71 -8.73
N GLN A 98 -2.62 5.81 -9.47
CA GLN A 98 -3.90 6.32 -9.96
C GLN A 98 -4.64 5.33 -10.86
N ASP A 99 -3.91 4.45 -11.54
CA ASP A 99 -4.44 3.40 -12.41
C ASP A 99 -4.61 2.05 -11.69
N LEU A 100 -4.39 2.02 -10.37
CA LEU A 100 -4.43 0.85 -9.49
C LEU A 100 -3.60 -0.34 -10.01
N LYS A 101 -2.52 -0.06 -10.74
CA LYS A 101 -1.54 -1.08 -11.13
C LYS A 101 -0.56 -1.33 -9.99
N TRP A 102 -0.42 -2.60 -9.65
CA TRP A 102 0.41 -3.03 -8.53
C TRP A 102 1.86 -3.35 -8.89
N GLU A 103 2.25 -3.15 -10.15
CA GLU A 103 3.62 -3.39 -10.63
C GLU A 103 4.68 -2.68 -9.77
N PRO A 104 4.54 -1.39 -9.40
CA PRO A 104 5.55 -0.71 -8.60
C PRO A 104 5.72 -1.32 -7.21
N THR A 105 4.60 -1.67 -6.56
CA THR A 105 4.60 -2.37 -5.26
C THR A 105 5.30 -3.72 -5.39
N ILE A 106 4.89 -4.54 -6.36
CA ILE A 106 5.43 -5.89 -6.57
C ILE A 106 6.92 -5.85 -6.91
N SER A 107 7.35 -4.91 -7.75
CA SER A 107 8.76 -4.70 -8.06
C SER A 107 9.59 -4.32 -6.82
N SER A 108 9.03 -3.51 -5.92
CA SER A 108 9.65 -3.20 -4.63
C SER A 108 9.76 -4.43 -3.73
N LEU A 109 8.71 -5.24 -3.62
CA LEU A 109 8.71 -6.50 -2.86
C LEU A 109 9.76 -7.48 -3.39
N ILE A 110 9.82 -7.67 -4.71
CA ILE A 110 10.81 -8.55 -5.37
C ILE A 110 12.23 -8.09 -5.04
N LYS A 111 12.52 -6.78 -5.13
CA LYS A 111 13.85 -6.24 -4.82
C LYS A 111 14.25 -6.55 -3.36
N LYS A 112 13.34 -6.31 -2.41
CA LYS A 112 13.58 -6.62 -0.99
C LYS A 112 13.78 -8.12 -0.75
N ALA A 113 12.93 -8.95 -1.34
CA ALA A 113 13.01 -10.41 -1.20
C ALA A 113 14.32 -10.96 -1.80
N GLN A 114 14.76 -10.46 -2.96
CA GLN A 114 16.03 -10.86 -3.58
C GLN A 114 17.25 -10.50 -2.71
N GLN A 115 17.22 -9.36 -2.01
CA GLN A 115 18.25 -9.05 -1.01
C GLN A 115 18.27 -10.09 0.11
N ARG A 116 17.10 -10.56 0.57
CA ARG A 116 17.01 -11.58 1.63
C ARG A 116 17.38 -12.99 1.14
N MET A 117 17.13 -13.28 -0.13
CA MET A 117 17.59 -14.51 -0.79
C MET A 117 19.12 -14.66 -0.75
N TYR A 118 19.88 -13.56 -0.78
CA TYR A 118 21.34 -13.63 -0.58
C TYR A 118 21.68 -14.28 0.76
N PHE A 119 21.07 -13.84 1.86
CA PHE A 119 21.31 -14.40 3.19
C PHE A 119 20.86 -15.86 3.28
N LEU A 120 19.70 -16.21 2.70
CA LEU A 120 19.25 -17.61 2.65
C LEU A 120 20.30 -18.51 1.98
N ARG A 121 20.88 -18.07 0.86
CA ARG A 121 21.97 -18.79 0.18
C ARG A 121 23.23 -18.90 1.04
N GLN A 122 23.59 -17.86 1.80
CA GLN A 122 24.72 -17.92 2.73
C GLN A 122 24.48 -18.92 3.86
N LEU A 123 23.29 -18.95 4.44
CA LEU A 123 22.92 -19.91 5.47
C LEU A 123 22.97 -21.35 4.93
N ARG A 124 22.53 -21.56 3.68
CA ARG A 124 22.68 -22.87 3.01
C ARG A 124 24.14 -23.27 2.85
N LYS A 125 25.02 -22.33 2.43
CA LYS A 125 26.46 -22.58 2.31
C LYS A 125 27.11 -22.91 3.66
N ALA A 126 26.63 -22.31 4.74
CA ALA A 126 27.03 -22.63 6.10
C ALA A 126 26.47 -23.97 6.61
N LYS A 127 25.77 -24.74 5.75
CA LYS A 127 25.23 -26.08 6.03
C LYS A 127 24.22 -26.11 7.18
N LEU A 128 23.46 -25.03 7.38
CA LEU A 128 22.38 -25.04 8.36
C LEU A 128 21.33 -26.12 8.01
N PRO A 129 20.68 -26.72 9.03
CA PRO A 129 19.59 -27.67 8.81
C PRO A 129 18.46 -27.06 7.97
N ALA A 130 17.88 -27.86 7.08
CA ALA A 130 16.80 -27.40 6.20
C ALA A 130 15.61 -26.80 6.98
N GLN A 131 15.32 -27.30 8.18
CA GLN A 131 14.28 -26.75 9.05
C GLN A 131 14.54 -25.27 9.42
N MET A 132 15.80 -24.93 9.74
CA MET A 132 16.16 -23.55 10.07
C MET A 132 16.09 -22.64 8.84
N LEU A 133 16.39 -23.17 7.65
CA LEU A 133 16.26 -22.41 6.41
C LEU A 133 14.80 -22.13 6.06
N VAL A 134 13.89 -23.09 6.30
CA VAL A 134 12.43 -22.87 6.18
C VAL A 134 11.98 -21.79 7.17
N GLN A 135 12.41 -21.86 8.44
CA GLN A 135 12.07 -20.84 9.43
C GLN A 135 12.58 -19.45 9.02
N PHE A 136 13.80 -19.36 8.48
CA PHE A 136 14.34 -18.11 7.96
C PHE A 136 13.53 -17.59 6.78
N TYR A 137 13.16 -18.46 5.84
CA TYR A 137 12.30 -18.10 4.71
C TYR A 137 10.96 -17.53 5.19
N THR A 138 10.25 -18.25 6.05
CA THR A 138 8.94 -17.84 6.57
C THR A 138 9.02 -16.52 7.35
N ALA A 139 10.03 -16.37 8.21
CA ALA A 139 10.16 -15.15 9.02
C ALA A 139 10.56 -13.92 8.18
N ILE A 140 11.42 -14.07 7.17
CA ILE A 140 12.12 -12.94 6.55
C ILE A 140 11.73 -12.71 5.09
N ILE A 141 11.52 -13.75 4.30
CA ILE A 141 11.24 -13.64 2.87
C ILE A 141 9.74 -13.67 2.63
N GLU A 142 9.06 -14.67 3.20
CA GLU A 142 7.62 -14.82 3.12
C GLU A 142 6.92 -13.58 3.68
N SER A 143 7.34 -13.06 4.84
CA SER A 143 6.80 -11.81 5.43
C SER A 143 6.92 -10.59 4.51
N ILE A 144 7.95 -10.54 3.64
CA ILE A 144 8.05 -9.50 2.61
C ILE A 144 7.06 -9.77 1.49
N LEU A 145 6.97 -11.02 1.03
CA LEU A 145 6.06 -11.41 -0.07
C LEU A 145 4.59 -11.28 0.32
N THR A 146 4.23 -11.44 1.60
CA THR A 146 2.86 -11.34 2.10
C THR A 146 2.50 -9.95 2.65
N SER A 147 3.46 -9.02 2.66
CA SER A 147 3.21 -7.64 3.09
C SER A 147 2.09 -6.99 2.26
N SER A 148 0.99 -6.63 2.94
CA SER A 148 -0.21 -6.03 2.34
C SER A 148 -0.81 -6.88 1.21
N VAL A 149 -0.64 -8.22 1.23
CA VAL A 149 -1.04 -9.11 0.14
C VAL A 149 -2.53 -9.03 -0.20
N THR A 150 -3.38 -8.81 0.81
CA THR A 150 -4.83 -8.65 0.64
C THR A 150 -5.19 -7.42 -0.20
N VAL A 151 -4.33 -6.40 -0.23
CA VAL A 151 -4.53 -5.16 -0.99
C VAL A 151 -4.20 -5.34 -2.47
N TRP A 152 -3.03 -5.90 -2.78
CA TRP A 152 -2.51 -5.89 -4.16
C TRP A 152 -2.73 -7.20 -4.92
N PHE A 153 -2.93 -8.34 -4.24
CA PHE A 153 -2.92 -9.65 -4.91
C PHE A 153 -4.08 -9.83 -5.90
N ALA A 154 -5.28 -9.37 -5.55
CA ALA A 154 -6.44 -9.47 -6.43
C ALA A 154 -6.26 -8.67 -7.73
N GLY A 155 -5.69 -7.47 -7.64
CA GLY A 155 -5.44 -6.60 -8.80
C GLY A 155 -4.14 -6.89 -9.55
N ALA A 156 -3.27 -7.76 -9.04
CA ALA A 156 -2.00 -8.09 -9.68
C ALA A 156 -2.19 -8.91 -10.96
N THR A 157 -1.41 -8.60 -11.99
CA THR A 157 -1.45 -9.36 -13.25
C THR A 157 -0.91 -10.78 -13.06
N VAL A 158 -1.30 -11.71 -13.94
CA VAL A 158 -0.73 -13.07 -13.97
C VAL A 158 0.80 -13.03 -14.08
N ARG A 159 1.34 -12.10 -14.89
CA ARG A 159 2.78 -11.90 -15.03
C ARG A 159 3.43 -11.53 -13.70
N ASP A 160 2.83 -10.63 -12.94
CA ASP A 160 3.38 -10.18 -11.66
C ASP A 160 3.33 -11.28 -10.59
N LYS A 161 2.22 -12.02 -10.51
CA LYS A 161 2.10 -13.21 -9.66
C LYS A 161 3.18 -14.24 -9.99
N GLN A 162 3.41 -14.50 -11.28
CA GLN A 162 4.48 -15.41 -11.72
C GLN A 162 5.88 -14.91 -11.34
N ARG A 163 6.14 -13.60 -11.40
CA ARG A 163 7.44 -13.02 -10.98
C ARG A 163 7.69 -13.27 -9.49
N LEU A 164 6.68 -13.08 -8.64
CA LEU A 164 6.76 -13.37 -7.21
C LEU A 164 6.90 -14.88 -6.93
N GLN A 165 6.14 -15.73 -7.62
CA GLN A 165 6.25 -17.18 -7.50
C GLN A 165 7.65 -17.71 -7.85
N ARG A 166 8.41 -17.04 -8.72
CA ARG A 166 9.82 -17.40 -8.98
C ARG A 166 10.70 -17.24 -7.74
N ILE A 167 10.42 -16.27 -6.86
CA ILE A 167 11.15 -16.10 -5.60
C ILE A 167 10.93 -17.31 -4.69
N VAL A 168 9.67 -17.74 -4.57
CA VAL A 168 9.29 -18.95 -3.81
C VAL A 168 10.03 -20.16 -4.36
N ARG A 169 9.97 -20.41 -5.67
CA ARG A 169 10.66 -21.54 -6.32
C ARG A 169 12.17 -21.50 -6.13
N SER A 170 12.80 -20.33 -6.27
CA SER A 170 14.22 -20.19 -5.99
C SER A 170 14.57 -20.46 -4.52
N ALA A 171 13.68 -20.17 -3.58
CA ALA A 171 13.88 -20.53 -2.18
C ALA A 171 13.74 -22.05 -1.97
N GLU A 172 12.74 -22.69 -2.60
CA GLU A 172 12.58 -24.16 -2.57
C GLU A 172 13.85 -24.86 -3.06
N GLU A 173 14.42 -24.42 -4.17
CA GLU A 173 15.67 -24.96 -4.73
C GLU A 173 16.86 -24.81 -3.75
N VAL A 174 16.98 -23.65 -3.09
CA VAL A 174 18.07 -23.40 -2.13
C VAL A 174 17.91 -24.26 -0.87
N ILE A 175 16.68 -24.45 -0.40
CA ILE A 175 16.36 -25.17 0.83
C ILE A 175 16.34 -26.69 0.61
N GLY A 176 15.92 -27.13 -0.57
CA GLY A 176 15.66 -28.54 -0.88
C GLY A 176 14.37 -29.06 -0.25
N ARG A 177 13.36 -28.20 -0.04
CA ARG A 177 12.03 -28.54 0.49
C ARG A 177 10.96 -27.74 -0.25
N SER A 178 9.76 -28.32 -0.36
CA SER A 178 8.60 -27.60 -0.87
C SER A 178 8.17 -26.52 0.11
N LEU A 179 7.76 -25.38 -0.43
CA LEU A 179 7.23 -24.23 0.29
C LEU A 179 5.81 -23.93 -0.21
N PRO A 180 4.95 -23.29 0.61
CA PRO A 180 3.64 -22.85 0.16
C PRO A 180 3.75 -21.94 -1.07
N SER A 181 2.85 -22.09 -2.02
CA SER A 181 2.80 -21.21 -3.18
C SER A 181 2.35 -19.81 -2.77
N LEU A 182 2.60 -18.82 -3.63
CA LEU A 182 2.13 -17.45 -3.38
C LEU A 182 0.61 -17.38 -3.20
N GLN A 183 -0.14 -18.27 -3.86
CA GLN A 183 -1.59 -18.35 -3.70
C GLN A 183 -1.96 -18.91 -2.32
N ASP A 184 -1.34 -20.00 -1.88
CA ASP A 184 -1.59 -20.58 -0.55
C ASP A 184 -1.30 -19.55 0.55
N LEU A 185 -0.23 -18.77 0.40
CA LEU A 185 0.13 -17.69 1.33
C LEU A 185 -0.93 -16.59 1.38
N GLN A 186 -1.53 -16.25 0.25
CA GLN A 186 -2.60 -15.25 0.19
C GLN A 186 -3.90 -15.78 0.81
N GLU A 187 -4.24 -17.05 0.59
CA GLU A 187 -5.42 -17.68 1.18
C GLU A 187 -5.32 -17.69 2.71
N VAL A 188 -4.16 -18.04 3.26
CA VAL A 188 -3.90 -17.97 4.70
C VAL A 188 -4.04 -16.54 5.24
N ALA A 189 -3.51 -15.54 4.52
CA ALA A 189 -3.58 -14.14 4.95
C ALA A 189 -5.03 -13.61 5.00
N VAL A 190 -5.88 -13.98 4.04
CA VAL A 190 -7.29 -13.54 4.01
C VAL A 190 -8.11 -14.13 5.16
N HIS A 191 -7.75 -15.30 5.67
CA HIS A 191 -8.45 -15.92 6.79
C HIS A 191 -7.99 -15.42 8.18
N GLN A 192 -7.02 -14.52 8.24
CA GLN A 192 -6.49 -13.94 9.49
C GLN A 192 -6.96 -12.51 9.77
N ASP A 193 -7.60 -11.84 8.79
CA ASP A 193 -8.14 -10.48 8.88
C ASP A 193 -9.61 -10.43 9.35
#